data_AF-A0A655C9J2-F1
#
_entry.id   AF-A0A655C9J2-F1
#
_cell.length_a   1.000
_cell.length_b   1.000
_cell.length_c   1.000
_cell.angle_alpha   90.00
_cell.angle_beta   90.00
_cell.angle_gamma   90.00
#
_symmetry.space_group_name_H-M   'P 1'
#
loop_
_entity.id
_entity.type
_entity.pdbx_description
1 polymer ?
#
loop_
_entity_poly.entity_id
_entity_poly.type
_entity_poly.pdbx_seq_one_letter_code
_entity_poly.pdbx_strand_id
1 'polypeptide(L)'
;MHDASRRDWQAYTRQLGLNHINVQQGPIFSHSAMVLQAAIHGQGIALANNVMAQSEIEAGRLVCPFNDVLVSKNAFYLVCHDSQAELGKIAAFRQWILAKAATEQEKFRFRYEQ
;
A
#
# COMPACT_ATOMS: atom_id res chain seq x y z
N MET A 1 2.84 5.53 13.04
CA MET A 1 2.06 4.32 13.33
C MET A 1 2.53 3.19 12.43
N HIS A 2 2.53 1.95 12.90
CA HIS A 2 3.16 0.82 12.20
C HIS A 2 2.12 -0.18 11.71
N ASP A 3 2.27 -0.62 10.46
CA ASP A 3 1.43 -1.66 9.84
C ASP A 3 2.10 -3.03 9.98
N ALA A 4 1.53 -3.90 10.82
CA ALA A 4 1.99 -5.24 11.20
C ALA A 4 3.40 -5.33 11.84
N SER A 5 4.35 -4.47 11.48
CA SER A 5 5.72 -4.46 11.97
C SER A 5 6.39 -3.09 11.78
N ARG A 6 7.55 -2.90 12.40
CA ARG A 6 8.37 -1.67 12.27
C ARG A 6 9.23 -1.63 11.00
N ARG A 7 9.18 -2.68 10.18
CA ARG A 7 10.12 -2.89 9.06
C ARG A 7 9.98 -1.84 7.98
N ASP A 8 8.77 -1.42 7.66
CA ASP A 8 8.54 -0.46 6.56
C ASP A 8 9.03 0.93 6.94
N TRP A 9 8.76 1.40 8.16
CA TRP A 9 9.35 2.65 8.66
C TRP A 9 10.88 2.58 8.74
N GLN A 10 11.45 1.45 9.18
CA GLN A 10 12.90 1.26 9.15
C GLN A 10 13.48 1.27 7.73
N ALA A 11 12.77 0.74 6.75
CA ALA A 11 13.19 0.75 5.35
C ALA A 11 13.10 2.16 4.77
N TYR A 12 12.00 2.86 5.03
CA TYR A 12 11.75 4.22 4.57
C TYR A 12 12.77 5.21 5.13
N THR A 13 13.05 5.21 6.44
CA THR A 13 14.05 6.11 7.02
C THR A 13 15.46 5.81 6.51
N ARG A 14 15.81 4.53 6.28
CA ARG A 14 17.08 4.14 5.66
C ARG A 14 17.19 4.61 4.21
N GLN A 15 16.12 4.48 3.41
CA GLN A 15 16.09 4.96 2.03
C GLN A 15 16.38 6.47 1.94
N LEU A 16 15.90 7.24 2.91
CA LEU A 16 16.07 8.70 2.96
C LEU A 16 17.28 9.17 3.79
N GLY A 17 18.09 8.26 4.34
CA GLY A 17 19.23 8.62 5.20
C GLY A 17 18.85 9.29 6.54
N LEU A 18 17.61 9.11 7.00
CA LEU A 18 17.07 9.72 8.21
C LEU A 18 17.49 8.94 9.47
N ASN A 19 18.74 9.11 9.88
CA ASN A 19 19.34 8.34 10.98
C ASN A 19 18.89 8.77 12.39
N HIS A 20 18.22 9.92 12.52
CA HIS A 20 17.81 10.49 13.80
C HIS A 20 16.37 10.15 14.21
N ILE A 21 15.60 9.47 13.35
CA ILE A 21 14.20 9.12 13.64
C ILE A 21 14.12 7.81 14.42
N ASN A 22 13.57 7.86 15.63
CA ASN A 22 13.30 6.67 16.43
C ASN A 22 12.04 5.93 15.97
N VAL A 23 12.20 4.99 15.04
CA VAL A 23 11.11 4.13 14.53
C VAL A 23 10.66 3.03 15.51
N GLN A 24 11.25 2.94 16.70
CA GLN A 24 10.87 1.98 17.74
C GLN A 24 9.68 2.44 18.61
N GLN A 25 9.18 3.65 18.37
CA GLN A 25 8.05 4.22 19.12
C GLN A 25 6.71 4.09 18.40
N GLY A 26 5.62 4.25 19.14
CA GLY A 26 4.26 4.28 18.61
C GLY A 26 3.62 2.89 18.41
N PRO A 27 2.29 2.88 18.16
CA PRO A 27 1.49 1.66 18.10
C PRO A 27 1.75 0.85 16.83
N ILE A 28 1.62 -0.47 16.98
CA ILE A 28 1.61 -1.45 15.88
C ILE A 28 0.18 -1.97 15.77
N PHE A 29 -0.39 -1.87 14.58
CA PHE A 29 -1.71 -2.40 14.28
C PHE A 29 -1.58 -3.69 13.46
N SER A 30 -2.49 -4.63 13.66
CA SER A 30 -2.47 -5.91 12.95
C SER A 30 -2.94 -5.82 11.49
N HIS A 31 -3.61 -4.73 11.11
CA HIS A 31 -4.19 -4.55 9.77
C HIS A 31 -3.98 -3.12 9.26
N SER A 32 -3.60 -2.98 7.99
CA SER A 32 -3.37 -1.69 7.32
C SER A 32 -4.57 -0.74 7.39
N ALA A 33 -5.79 -1.28 7.32
CA ALA A 33 -7.02 -0.49 7.43
C ALA A 33 -7.13 0.23 8.78
N MET A 34 -6.69 -0.41 9.88
CA MET A 34 -6.71 0.22 11.21
C MET A 34 -5.70 1.36 11.30
N VAL A 35 -4.52 1.21 10.67
CA VAL A 35 -3.50 2.26 10.59
C VAL A 35 -4.05 3.49 9.86
N LEU A 36 -4.74 3.28 8.74
CA LEU A 36 -5.38 4.37 7.98
C LEU A 36 -6.48 5.05 8.79
N GLN A 37 -7.35 4.28 9.45
CA GLN A 37 -8.37 4.87 10.32
C GLN A 37 -7.77 5.70 11.45
N ALA A 38 -6.71 5.22 12.10
CA ALA A 38 -6.02 5.99 13.13
C ALA A 38 -5.44 7.31 12.58
N ALA A 39 -4.88 7.30 11.36
CA ALA A 39 -4.39 8.51 10.71
C ALA A 39 -5.51 9.49 10.36
N ILE A 40 -6.65 9.00 9.84
CA ILE A 40 -7.83 9.81 9.52
C ILE A 40 -8.35 10.53 10.78
N HIS A 41 -8.32 9.85 11.92
CA HIS A 41 -8.74 10.43 13.21
C HIS A 41 -7.64 11.25 13.90
N GLY A 42 -6.55 11.60 13.21
CA GLY A 42 -5.51 12.50 13.72
C GLY A 42 -4.56 11.89 14.75
N GLN A 43 -4.48 10.56 14.86
CA GLN A 43 -3.63 9.88 15.86
C GLN A 43 -2.15 9.81 15.47
N GLY A 44 -1.79 10.33 14.28
CA GLY A 44 -0.40 10.47 13.83
C GLY A 44 -0.23 10.20 12.34
N ILE A 45 1.02 9.95 11.94
CA ILE A 45 1.40 9.68 10.54
C ILE A 45 1.47 8.17 10.30
N ALA A 46 0.93 7.75 9.16
CA ALA A 46 0.96 6.38 8.67
C ALA A 46 1.85 6.27 7.43
N LEU A 47 2.65 5.22 7.37
CA LEU A 47 3.18 4.71 6.11
C LEU A 47 2.18 3.66 5.62
N ALA A 48 1.52 3.93 4.50
CA ALA A 48 0.38 3.13 4.04
C ALA A 48 0.48 2.82 2.54
N ASN A 49 -0.20 1.74 2.13
CA ASN A 49 -0.32 1.40 0.71
C ASN A 49 -1.15 2.49 -0.01
N ASN A 50 -0.63 2.98 -1.13
CA ASN A 50 -1.24 4.04 -1.93
C ASN A 50 -2.65 3.68 -2.41
N VAL A 51 -2.90 2.42 -2.82
CA VAL A 51 -4.22 1.94 -3.25
C VAL A 51 -5.23 2.06 -2.12
N MET A 52 -4.84 1.72 -0.89
CA MET A 52 -5.75 1.77 0.27
C MET A 52 -5.99 3.19 0.77
N ALA A 53 -5.00 4.08 0.68
CA ALA A 53 -5.12 5.47 1.12
C ALA A 53 -5.84 6.36 0.10
N GLN A 54 -5.96 5.92 -1.16
CA GLN A 54 -6.36 6.78 -2.27
C GLN A 54 -7.71 7.45 -2.09
N SER A 55 -8.75 6.69 -1.71
CA SER A 55 -10.10 7.24 -1.49
C SER A 55 -10.14 8.30 -0.40
N GLU A 56 -9.29 8.13 0.61
CA GLU A 56 -9.21 9.00 1.78
C GLU A 56 -8.45 10.29 1.45
N ILE A 57 -7.44 10.20 0.58
CA ILE A 57 -6.72 11.36 0.04
C ILE A 57 -7.62 12.16 -0.90
N GLU A 58 -8.33 11.51 -1.82
CA GLU A 58 -9.25 12.16 -2.75
C GLU A 58 -10.41 12.86 -2.02
N ALA A 59 -10.88 12.28 -0.93
CA ALA A 59 -11.90 12.89 -0.09
C ALA A 59 -11.36 13.99 0.86
N GLY A 60 -10.06 14.28 0.83
CA GLY A 60 -9.42 15.29 1.68
C GLY A 60 -9.33 14.93 3.16
N ARG A 61 -9.60 13.68 3.53
CA ARG A 61 -9.47 13.18 4.92
C ARG A 61 -8.04 12.88 5.29
N LEU A 62 -7.22 12.52 4.30
CA LEU A 62 -5.78 12.36 4.43
C LEU A 62 -5.05 13.28 3.45
N VAL A 63 -3.83 13.64 3.80
CA VAL A 63 -2.88 14.30 2.91
C VAL A 63 -1.59 13.49 2.87
N CYS A 64 -0.89 13.52 1.74
CA CYS A 64 0.45 12.94 1.61
C CYS A 64 1.46 14.08 1.74
N PRO A 65 2.15 14.23 2.88
CA PRO A 65 3.01 15.39 3.13
C PRO A 65 4.36 15.32 2.39
N PHE A 66 4.74 14.16 1.87
CA PHE A 66 6.03 13.93 1.19
C PHE A 66 5.81 13.11 -0.08
N ASN A 67 6.61 13.37 -1.11
CA ASN A 67 6.53 12.65 -2.39
C ASN A 67 7.36 11.35 -2.39
N ASP A 68 8.20 11.13 -1.38
CA ASP A 68 9.01 9.93 -1.26
C ASP A 68 8.16 8.68 -1.03
N VAL A 69 8.35 7.69 -1.89
CA VAL A 69 7.66 6.40 -1.81
C VAL A 69 8.62 5.27 -1.44
N LEU A 70 8.15 4.37 -0.58
CA LEU A 70 8.83 3.09 -0.34
C LEU A 70 8.29 2.05 -1.33
N VAL A 71 9.12 1.60 -2.25
CA VAL A 71 8.75 0.51 -3.17
C VAL A 71 8.77 -0.82 -2.41
N SER A 72 7.58 -1.40 -2.20
CA SER A 72 7.48 -2.73 -1.60
C SER A 72 7.99 -3.80 -2.56
N LYS A 73 8.71 -4.78 -2.02
CA LYS A 73 9.06 -6.01 -2.76
C LYS A 73 7.93 -7.05 -2.76
N ASN A 74 6.85 -6.78 -2.02
CA ASN A 74 5.70 -7.66 -1.94
C ASN A 74 4.74 -7.41 -3.11
N ALA A 75 4.05 -8.45 -3.55
CA ALA A 75 3.05 -8.37 -4.61
C ALA A 75 1.80 -9.17 -4.22
N PHE A 76 0.66 -8.81 -4.82
CA PHE A 76 -0.55 -9.60 -4.77
C PHE A 76 -0.53 -10.64 -5.89
N TYR A 77 -0.90 -11.88 -5.57
CA TYR A 77 -0.92 -12.98 -6.52
C TYR A 77 -2.33 -13.51 -6.69
N LEU A 78 -2.71 -13.79 -7.94
CA LEU A 78 -3.88 -14.60 -8.26
C LEU A 78 -3.45 -16.07 -8.32
N VAL A 79 -4.05 -16.91 -7.48
CA VAL A 79 -3.69 -18.34 -7.36
C VAL A 79 -4.90 -19.20 -7.66
N CYS A 80 -4.72 -20.21 -8.51
CA CYS A 80 -5.70 -21.25 -8.78
C CYS A 80 -4.98 -22.59 -8.98
N HIS A 81 -5.70 -23.71 -8.84
CA HIS A 81 -5.14 -25.02 -9.16
C HIS A 81 -4.93 -25.16 -10.67
N ASP A 82 -3.81 -25.72 -11.10
CA ASP A 82 -3.43 -25.82 -12.52
C ASP A 82 -4.51 -26.53 -13.36
N SER A 83 -5.09 -27.61 -12.84
CA SER A 83 -6.17 -28.34 -13.53
C SER A 83 -7.46 -27.54 -13.74
N GLN A 84 -7.60 -26.39 -13.08
CA GLN A 84 -8.77 -25.52 -13.16
C GLN A 84 -8.49 -24.21 -13.91
N ALA A 85 -7.23 -23.91 -14.25
CA ALA A 85 -6.83 -22.63 -14.83
C ALA A 85 -7.56 -22.31 -16.14
N GLU A 86 -7.87 -23.34 -16.92
CA GLU A 86 -8.54 -23.23 -18.24
C GLU A 86 -10.06 -23.41 -18.15
N LEU A 87 -10.63 -23.57 -16.95
CA LEU A 87 -12.09 -23.51 -16.80
C LEU A 87 -12.57 -22.11 -17.17
N GLY A 88 -13.50 -22.00 -18.11
CA GLY A 88 -13.89 -20.72 -18.72
C GLY A 88 -14.18 -19.59 -17.71
N LYS A 89 -14.84 -19.90 -16.58
CA LYS A 89 -15.10 -18.92 -15.51
C LYS A 89 -13.82 -18.41 -14.81
N ILE A 90 -12.84 -19.28 -14.59
CA ILE A 90 -11.56 -18.93 -13.97
C ILE A 90 -10.69 -18.16 -14.95
N ALA A 91 -10.59 -18.65 -16.20
CA ALA A 91 -9.84 -17.98 -17.26
C ALA A 91 -10.39 -16.56 -17.51
N ALA A 92 -11.71 -16.39 -17.60
CA ALA A 92 -12.35 -15.09 -17.78
C ALA A 92 -12.08 -14.14 -16.61
N PHE A 93 -12.22 -14.61 -15.36
CA PHE A 93 -11.92 -13.79 -14.19
C PHE A 93 -10.44 -13.40 -14.12
N ARG A 94 -9.52 -14.35 -14.38
CA ARG A 94 -8.07 -14.12 -14.43
C ARG A 94 -7.72 -13.04 -15.44
N GLN A 95 -8.25 -13.13 -16.66
CA GLN A 95 -8.01 -12.13 -17.70
C GLN A 95 -8.52 -10.76 -17.28
N TRP A 96 -9.75 -10.69 -16.77
CA TRP A 96 -10.36 -9.43 -16.34
C TRP A 96 -9.60 -8.77 -15.19
N ILE A 97 -9.28 -9.52 -14.12
CA ILE A 97 -8.64 -8.94 -12.92
C ILE A 97 -7.21 -8.48 -13.21
N LEU A 98 -6.46 -9.23 -14.03
CA LEU A 98 -5.10 -8.83 -14.42
C LEU A 98 -5.12 -7.58 -15.31
N ALA A 99 -6.04 -7.48 -16.26
CA ALA A 99 -6.19 -6.28 -17.08
C ALA A 99 -6.59 -5.07 -16.23
N LYS A 100 -7.50 -5.26 -15.26
CA LYS A 100 -7.91 -4.22 -14.31
C LYS A 100 -6.75 -3.77 -13.43
N ALA A 101 -5.98 -4.71 -12.87
CA ALA A 101 -4.82 -4.42 -12.04
C ALA A 101 -3.74 -3.65 -12.82
N ALA A 102 -3.45 -4.05 -14.06
CA ALA A 102 -2.51 -3.33 -14.93
C ALA A 102 -2.95 -1.87 -15.18
N THR A 103 -4.23 -1.68 -15.48
CA THR A 103 -4.81 -0.33 -15.69
C THR A 103 -4.68 0.54 -14.45
N GLU A 104 -4.98 0.01 -13.26
CA GLU A 104 -4.85 0.79 -12.03
C GLU A 104 -3.37 1.07 -11.68
N GLN A 105 -2.47 0.10 -11.89
CA GLN A 105 -1.04 0.29 -11.64
C GLN A 105 -0.43 1.40 -12.50
N GLU A 106 -0.87 1.52 -13.75
CA GLU A 106 -0.44 2.59 -14.66
C GLU A 106 -0.87 3.97 -14.14
N LYS A 107 -2.14 4.13 -13.72
CA LYS A 107 -2.62 5.38 -13.11
C LYS A 107 -1.82 5.79 -11.88
N PHE A 108 -1.48 4.82 -11.01
CA PHE A 108 -0.69 5.09 -9.82
C PHE A 108 0.74 5.50 -10.16
N ARG A 109 1.36 4.88 -11.17
CA ARG A 109 2.72 5.24 -11.61
C ARG A 109 2.80 6.72 -12.03
N PHE A 110 1.89 7.16 -12.90
CA PHE A 110 1.85 8.54 -13.39
C PHE A 110 1.63 9.59 -12.29
N ARG A 111 1.01 9.21 -11.17
CA ARG A 111 0.69 10.13 -10.06
C ARG A 111 1.87 10.41 -9.12
N TYR A 112 2.83 9.49 -9.03
CA TYR A 112 3.94 9.58 -8.07
C TYR A 112 5.33 9.70 -8.75
N GLU A 113 5.39 9.77 -10.08
CA GLU A 113 6.61 10.06 -10.87
C GLU A 113 6.73 11.55 -11.28
N GLN A 114 5.86 12.44 -10.76
CA GLN A 114 5.88 13.90 -10.99
C GLN A 114 6.37 14.65 -9.76
#